data_AF-A0A5T8J9G6-F1
#
_entry.id   AF-A0A5T8J9G6-F1
#
_cell.length_a   1.000
_cell.length_b   1.000
_cell.length_c   1.000
_cell.angle_alpha   90.00
_cell.angle_beta   90.00
_cell.angle_gamma   90.00
#
_symmetry.space_group_name_H-M   'P 1'
#
loop_
_entity.id
_entity.type
_entity.pdbx_description
1 polymer ?
#
loop_
_entity_poly.entity_id
_entity_poly.type
_entity_poly.pdbx_seq_one_letter_code
_entity_poly.pdbx_strand_id
1 'polypeptide(L)'
;MKDKQALREAAEKATRGLWEMERENIWFTDEDGYTKHLAYVQQGDDVDDKQDHYNTAFIAAANPATMLALLDELEHYKSREERVTKLVLDNSTSWDVLYEKLEAAERRIANNERVMRAVVEAASIRGIRPFEGIECDPPTLEENAEACGDAMSARIRELEANPPKPHHNGLMQISNELVQARQRIAELERSETQLINERDDAESALNDAYKAVMGQAPEWSNWFSFENAIDEIELACELWRNQTDDVIQFRQRIAELEARAVNLPKRSVDEVMHLSGFSRDYAEGWCAGNDNAIHEIRAAGIKVKES
;
A
#
# COMPACT_ATOMS: atom_id res chain seq x y z
N MET A 1 8.13 26.10 8.06
CA MET A 1 7.93 26.62 9.45
C MET A 1 7.74 25.43 10.40
N LYS A 2 7.83 25.61 11.74
CA LYS A 2 7.42 24.56 12.71
C LYS A 2 5.98 24.69 13.19
N ASP A 3 5.38 25.87 13.03
CA ASP A 3 3.99 26.15 13.33
C ASP A 3 3.12 25.86 12.10
N LYS A 4 2.06 25.05 12.28
CA LYS A 4 1.10 24.68 11.24
C LYS A 4 -0.06 25.68 11.15
N GLN A 5 -0.43 26.32 12.25
CA GLN A 5 -1.49 27.35 12.27
C GLN A 5 -1.00 28.60 11.54
N ALA A 6 0.24 29.02 11.79
CA ALA A 6 0.87 30.11 11.05
C ALA A 6 0.98 29.83 9.54
N LEU A 7 1.18 28.56 9.15
CA LEU A 7 1.19 28.15 7.74
C LEU A 7 -0.21 28.16 7.13
N ARG A 8 -1.24 27.65 7.84
CA ARG A 8 -2.65 27.73 7.42
C ARG A 8 -3.06 29.19 7.20
N GLU A 9 -2.79 30.06 8.16
CA GLU A 9 -3.05 31.50 8.08
C GLU A 9 -2.30 32.19 6.92
N ALA A 10 -1.09 31.76 6.59
CA ALA A 10 -0.34 32.32 5.46
C ALA A 10 -0.96 31.90 4.11
N ALA A 11 -1.39 30.64 4.00
CA ALA A 11 -2.06 30.13 2.80
C ALA A 11 -3.45 30.76 2.60
N GLU A 12 -4.27 30.89 3.67
CA GLU A 12 -5.60 31.53 3.61
C GLU A 12 -5.57 33.00 3.17
N LYS A 13 -4.46 33.71 3.43
CA LYS A 13 -4.23 35.11 3.06
C LYS A 13 -3.60 35.27 1.67
N ALA A 14 -3.11 34.19 1.07
CA ALA A 14 -2.50 34.19 -0.26
C ALA A 14 -3.54 33.90 -1.36
N THR A 15 -3.11 33.97 -2.63
CA THR A 15 -3.98 33.75 -3.77
C THR A 15 -4.56 32.33 -3.79
N ARG A 16 -5.89 32.23 -3.78
CA ARG A 16 -6.65 30.97 -3.85
C ARG A 16 -6.58 30.34 -5.23
N GLY A 17 -6.85 29.03 -5.29
CA GLY A 17 -6.76 28.22 -6.50
C GLY A 17 -5.39 27.57 -6.68
N LEU A 18 -5.29 26.70 -7.69
CA LEU A 18 -4.02 26.13 -8.12
C LEU A 18 -3.19 27.21 -8.82
N TRP A 19 -1.87 27.15 -8.66
CA TRP A 19 -0.94 27.99 -9.41
C TRP A 19 -0.26 27.16 -10.50
N GLU A 20 -0.16 27.72 -11.69
CA GLU A 20 0.47 27.13 -12.88
C GLU A 20 1.75 27.89 -13.23
N MET A 21 2.56 27.31 -14.11
CA MET A 21 3.87 27.86 -14.48
C MET A 21 4.15 27.67 -15.98
N GLU A 22 4.62 28.73 -16.63
CA GLU A 22 5.29 28.66 -17.93
C GLU A 22 6.53 29.56 -17.88
N ARG A 23 7.73 29.02 -18.23
CA ARG A 23 8.98 29.78 -18.47
C ARG A 23 9.25 30.88 -17.42
N GLU A 24 9.66 30.44 -16.23
CA GLU A 24 9.95 31.29 -15.06
C GLU A 24 8.76 32.10 -14.48
N ASN A 25 7.59 32.11 -15.14
CA ASN A 25 6.41 32.89 -14.75
C ASN A 25 5.35 32.01 -14.06
N ILE A 26 5.01 32.33 -12.81
CA ILE A 26 3.97 31.67 -12.01
C ILE A 26 2.70 32.51 -12.06
N TRP A 27 1.57 31.86 -12.35
CA TRP A 27 0.28 32.50 -12.55
C TRP A 27 -0.87 31.63 -12.03
N PHE A 28 -2.09 32.16 -12.01
CA PHE A 28 -3.31 31.40 -11.74
C PHE A 28 -4.46 31.88 -12.64
N THR A 29 -5.51 31.08 -12.77
CA THR A 29 -6.78 31.50 -13.39
C THR A 29 -7.78 31.83 -12.29
N ASP A 30 -8.46 32.97 -12.39
CA ASP A 30 -9.52 33.33 -11.44
C ASP A 30 -10.90 32.71 -11.76
N GLU A 31 -11.87 32.95 -10.89
CA GLU A 31 -13.25 32.44 -11.03
C GLU A 31 -13.98 32.98 -12.29
N ASP A 32 -13.52 34.10 -12.86
CA ASP A 32 -14.03 34.70 -14.10
C ASP A 32 -13.31 34.17 -15.36
N GLY A 33 -12.29 33.32 -15.21
CA GLY A 33 -11.54 32.71 -16.30
C GLY A 33 -10.32 33.50 -16.80
N TYR A 34 -9.85 34.52 -16.06
CA TYR A 34 -8.71 35.34 -16.45
C TYR A 34 -7.40 34.88 -15.81
N THR A 35 -6.38 34.64 -16.65
CA THR A 35 -4.99 34.46 -16.24
C THR A 35 -4.45 35.70 -15.55
N LYS A 36 -3.89 35.52 -14.35
CA LYS A 36 -3.26 36.56 -13.53
C LYS A 36 -1.88 36.09 -13.09
N HIS A 37 -0.85 36.83 -13.51
CA HIS A 37 0.54 36.57 -13.10
C HIS A 37 0.76 36.95 -11.64
N LEU A 38 1.48 36.09 -10.92
CA LEU A 38 1.75 36.20 -9.48
C LEU A 38 3.20 36.56 -9.21
N ALA A 39 4.13 35.87 -9.87
CA ALA A 39 5.56 36.09 -9.71
C ALA A 39 6.32 35.71 -10.99
N TYR A 40 7.36 36.48 -11.28
CA TYR A 40 8.47 36.01 -12.12
C TYR A 40 9.55 35.54 -11.16
N VAL A 41 9.92 34.26 -11.23
CA VAL A 41 11.11 33.74 -10.57
C VAL A 41 12.31 34.15 -11.42
N GLN A 42 13.43 34.48 -10.78
CA GLN A 42 14.66 34.83 -11.48
C GLN A 42 15.75 33.83 -11.10
N GLN A 43 16.32 33.18 -12.12
CA GLN A 43 17.50 32.34 -12.00
C GLN A 43 18.63 33.07 -11.26
N GLY A 44 19.17 32.43 -10.22
CA GLY A 44 20.33 32.93 -9.49
C GLY A 44 21.64 32.53 -10.19
N ASP A 45 22.68 33.36 -10.07
CA ASP A 45 23.97 33.20 -10.77
C ASP A 45 24.64 31.81 -10.58
N ASP A 46 24.36 31.12 -9.46
CA ASP A 46 24.89 29.80 -9.10
C ASP A 46 23.98 28.60 -9.48
N VAL A 47 22.86 28.83 -10.19
CA VAL A 47 21.79 27.83 -10.44
C VAL A 47 21.64 27.55 -11.95
N ASP A 48 21.60 26.27 -12.35
CA ASP A 48 21.40 25.91 -13.76
C ASP A 48 19.93 26.00 -14.22
N ASP A 49 19.72 26.13 -15.54
CA ASP A 49 18.40 26.35 -16.17
C ASP A 49 17.37 25.25 -15.81
N LYS A 50 17.82 24.02 -15.53
CA LYS A 50 16.94 22.92 -15.11
C LYS A 50 16.59 23.04 -13.64
N GLN A 51 17.57 23.36 -12.80
CA GLN A 51 17.33 23.63 -11.39
C GLN A 51 16.37 24.81 -11.19
N ASP A 52 16.51 25.89 -11.95
CA ASP A 52 15.57 27.01 -11.89
C ASP A 52 14.16 26.63 -12.33
N HIS A 53 14.02 25.89 -13.43
CA HIS A 53 12.75 25.33 -13.86
C HIS A 53 12.10 24.46 -12.76
N TYR A 54 12.86 23.58 -12.11
CA TYR A 54 12.36 22.75 -11.01
C TYR A 54 12.04 23.56 -9.74
N ASN A 55 12.81 24.59 -9.41
CA ASN A 55 12.52 25.50 -8.30
C ASN A 55 11.20 26.24 -8.53
N THR A 56 11.01 26.79 -9.73
CA THR A 56 9.79 27.49 -10.14
C THR A 56 8.58 26.55 -10.17
N ALA A 57 8.76 25.32 -10.69
CA ALA A 57 7.73 24.27 -10.66
C ALA A 57 7.35 23.87 -9.22
N PHE A 58 8.33 23.72 -8.33
CA PHE A 58 8.10 23.43 -6.91
C PHE A 58 7.31 24.55 -6.23
N ILE A 59 7.62 25.83 -6.49
CA ILE A 59 6.87 26.97 -5.92
C ILE A 59 5.42 26.98 -6.42
N ALA A 60 5.17 26.68 -7.70
CA ALA A 60 3.82 26.60 -8.24
C ALA A 60 3.03 25.38 -7.71
N ALA A 61 3.69 24.23 -7.54
CA ALA A 61 3.08 23.04 -6.90
C ALA A 61 2.78 23.27 -5.41
N ALA A 62 3.69 23.95 -4.69
CA ALA A 62 3.60 24.30 -3.28
C ALA A 62 2.65 25.49 -2.98
N ASN A 63 1.68 25.74 -3.86
CA ASN A 63 0.71 26.83 -3.76
C ASN A 63 -0.22 26.70 -2.52
N PRO A 64 -0.96 27.77 -2.18
CA PRO A 64 -1.85 27.80 -1.02
C PRO A 64 -2.94 26.73 -1.01
N ALA A 65 -3.48 26.34 -2.17
CA ALA A 65 -4.51 25.29 -2.22
C ALA A 65 -3.92 23.92 -1.87
N THR A 66 -2.75 23.57 -2.43
CA THR A 66 -2.00 22.36 -2.05
C THR A 66 -1.65 22.35 -0.56
N MET A 67 -1.16 23.47 -0.03
CA MET A 67 -0.79 23.59 1.39
C MET A 67 -1.97 23.44 2.33
N LEU A 68 -3.15 23.97 1.98
CA LEU A 68 -4.36 23.81 2.78
C LEU A 68 -4.88 22.36 2.74
N ALA A 69 -4.90 21.72 1.57
CA ALA A 69 -5.32 20.32 1.43
C ALA A 69 -4.45 19.37 2.29
N LEU A 70 -3.12 19.55 2.26
CA LEU A 70 -2.18 18.76 3.08
C LEU A 70 -2.34 19.02 4.59
N LEU A 71 -2.75 20.23 4.99
CA LEU A 71 -3.04 20.55 6.38
C LEU A 71 -4.37 19.93 6.84
N ASP A 72 -5.41 19.96 6.00
CA ASP A 72 -6.70 19.32 6.27
C ASP A 72 -6.58 17.79 6.38
N GLU A 73 -5.80 17.15 5.49
CA GLU A 73 -5.55 15.71 5.56
C GLU A 73 -4.81 15.32 6.85
N LEU A 74 -3.79 16.10 7.24
CA LEU A 74 -3.05 15.88 8.48
C LEU A 74 -3.93 16.06 9.73
N GLU A 75 -4.82 17.05 9.72
CA GLU A 75 -5.78 17.30 10.80
C GLU A 75 -6.81 16.15 10.91
N HIS A 76 -7.27 15.62 9.77
CA HIS A 76 -8.07 14.41 9.69
C HIS A 76 -7.35 13.18 10.26
N TYR A 77 -6.07 12.96 9.93
CA TYR A 77 -5.30 11.84 10.49
C TYR A 77 -5.15 11.94 12.01
N LYS A 78 -4.89 13.13 12.55
CA LYS A 78 -4.83 13.36 14.00
C LYS A 78 -6.16 13.06 14.68
N SER A 79 -7.28 13.49 14.08
CA SER A 79 -8.62 13.14 14.57
C SER A 79 -8.89 11.62 14.53
N ARG A 80 -8.38 10.92 13.50
CA ARG A 80 -8.47 9.46 13.39
C ARG A 80 -7.67 8.75 14.49
N GLU A 81 -6.46 9.22 14.79
CA GLU A 81 -5.59 8.70 15.87
C GLU A 81 -6.24 8.87 17.25
N GLU A 82 -6.78 10.05 17.56
CA GLU A 82 -7.49 10.33 18.82
C GLU A 82 -8.73 9.42 18.98
N ARG A 83 -9.48 9.18 17.90
CA ARG A 83 -10.62 8.26 17.89
C ARG A 83 -10.23 6.80 18.13
N VAL A 84 -9.14 6.33 17.51
CA VAL A 84 -8.61 4.97 17.72
C VAL A 84 -8.13 4.81 19.16
N THR A 85 -7.37 5.77 19.68
CA THR A 85 -6.90 5.79 21.08
C THR A 85 -8.08 5.68 22.06
N LYS A 86 -9.16 6.44 21.85
CA LYS A 86 -10.36 6.34 22.68
C LYS A 86 -11.01 4.96 22.60
N LEU A 87 -11.18 4.41 21.38
CA LEU A 87 -11.82 3.11 21.18
C LEU A 87 -11.02 1.96 21.83
N VAL A 88 -9.69 2.04 21.85
CA VAL A 88 -8.82 1.09 22.58
C VAL A 88 -9.06 1.18 24.09
N LEU A 89 -9.14 2.39 24.66
CA LEU A 89 -9.40 2.61 26.09
C LEU A 89 -10.81 2.15 26.51
N ASP A 90 -11.83 2.51 25.72
CA ASP A 90 -13.23 2.09 25.93
C ASP A 90 -13.33 0.54 25.89
N ASN A 91 -12.64 -0.12 24.94
CA ASN A 91 -12.59 -1.58 24.84
C ASN A 91 -11.82 -2.23 26.01
N SER A 92 -10.69 -1.67 26.45
CA SER A 92 -9.95 -2.17 27.62
C SER A 92 -10.84 -2.18 28.86
N THR A 93 -11.53 -1.06 29.12
CA THR A 93 -12.47 -0.93 30.24
C THR A 93 -13.60 -1.97 30.19
N SER A 94 -14.05 -2.33 28.97
CA SER A 94 -15.04 -3.40 28.77
C SER A 94 -14.49 -4.78 29.12
N TRP A 95 -13.23 -5.07 28.76
CA TRP A 95 -12.56 -6.34 29.11
C TRP A 95 -12.33 -6.47 30.62
N ASP A 96 -11.88 -5.41 31.29
CA ASP A 96 -11.68 -5.40 32.75
C ASP A 96 -12.98 -5.79 33.49
N VAL A 97 -14.11 -5.20 33.07
CA VAL A 97 -15.45 -5.48 33.61
C VAL A 97 -15.95 -6.91 33.27
N LEU A 98 -15.41 -7.57 32.24
CA LEU A 98 -15.69 -8.98 31.95
C LEU A 98 -14.81 -9.91 32.81
N TYR A 99 -13.55 -9.56 33.05
CA TYR A 99 -12.67 -10.34 33.93
C TYR A 99 -13.14 -10.32 35.40
N GLU A 100 -13.59 -9.18 35.94
CA GLU A 100 -14.19 -9.13 37.29
C GLU A 100 -15.41 -10.05 37.42
N LYS A 101 -16.26 -10.12 36.38
CA LYS A 101 -17.43 -11.00 36.35
C LYS A 101 -17.06 -12.47 36.26
N LEU A 102 -15.99 -12.81 35.53
CA LEU A 102 -15.46 -14.17 35.45
C LEU A 102 -14.93 -14.62 36.81
N GLU A 103 -14.06 -13.84 37.46
CA GLU A 103 -13.58 -14.13 38.81
C GLU A 103 -14.73 -14.29 39.82
N ALA A 104 -15.74 -13.42 39.76
CA ALA A 104 -16.91 -13.52 40.63
C ALA A 104 -17.73 -14.80 40.39
N ALA A 105 -17.76 -15.32 39.15
CA ALA A 105 -18.39 -16.60 38.82
C ALA A 105 -17.56 -17.79 39.31
N GLU A 106 -16.24 -17.79 39.10
CA GLU A 106 -15.32 -18.83 39.56
C GLU A 106 -15.32 -18.97 41.09
N ARG A 107 -15.26 -17.84 41.82
CA ARG A 107 -15.37 -17.81 43.29
C ARG A 107 -16.69 -18.43 43.78
N ARG A 108 -17.80 -18.24 43.04
CA ARG A 108 -19.10 -18.87 43.35
C ARG A 108 -19.10 -20.37 43.08
N ILE A 109 -18.49 -20.83 41.98
CA ILE A 109 -18.35 -22.26 41.65
C ILE A 109 -17.53 -22.97 42.74
N ALA A 110 -16.35 -22.44 43.08
CA ALA A 110 -15.48 -23.00 44.12
C ALA A 110 -16.17 -23.07 45.51
N ASN A 111 -16.99 -22.07 45.85
CA ASN A 111 -17.80 -22.10 47.06
C ASN A 111 -18.89 -23.20 47.00
N ASN A 112 -19.61 -23.33 45.87
CA ASN A 112 -20.64 -24.35 45.70
C ASN A 112 -20.04 -25.78 45.78
N GLU A 113 -18.88 -26.03 45.18
CA GLU A 113 -18.16 -27.30 45.33
C GLU A 113 -17.75 -27.59 46.78
N ARG A 114 -17.37 -26.56 47.54
CA ARG A 114 -17.00 -26.70 48.95
C ARG A 114 -18.23 -27.05 49.81
N VAL A 115 -19.35 -26.40 49.57
CA VAL A 115 -20.64 -26.72 50.22
C VAL A 115 -21.08 -28.13 49.86
N MET A 116 -21.03 -28.52 48.57
CA MET A 116 -21.43 -29.85 48.12
C MET A 116 -20.55 -30.95 48.72
N ARG A 117 -19.23 -30.76 48.80
CA ARG A 117 -18.31 -31.67 49.51
C ARG A 117 -18.68 -31.80 50.99
N ALA A 118 -18.90 -30.69 51.69
CA ALA A 118 -19.28 -30.71 53.11
C ALA A 118 -20.63 -31.39 53.37
N VAL A 119 -21.60 -31.27 52.45
CA VAL A 119 -22.89 -31.98 52.53
C VAL A 119 -22.71 -33.49 52.36
N VAL A 120 -21.91 -33.94 51.39
CA VAL A 120 -21.60 -35.36 51.17
C VAL A 120 -20.85 -35.96 52.36
N GLU A 121 -19.89 -35.22 52.93
CA GLU A 121 -19.15 -35.62 54.14
C GLU A 121 -20.08 -35.72 55.37
N ALA A 122 -20.93 -34.72 55.60
CA ALA A 122 -21.88 -34.72 56.71
C ALA A 122 -22.96 -35.82 56.60
N ALA A 123 -23.39 -36.17 55.38
CA ALA A 123 -24.26 -37.33 55.15
C ALA A 123 -23.54 -38.65 55.46
N SER A 124 -22.29 -38.79 54.99
CA SER A 124 -21.45 -39.97 55.22
C SER A 124 -21.19 -40.23 56.72
N ILE A 125 -20.91 -39.17 57.50
CA ILE A 125 -20.75 -39.23 58.96
C ILE A 125 -22.02 -39.72 59.67
N ARG A 126 -23.21 -39.48 59.08
CA ARG A 126 -24.51 -39.95 59.60
C ARG A 126 -24.92 -41.33 59.06
N GLY A 127 -24.07 -42.00 58.26
CA GLY A 127 -24.38 -43.27 57.61
C GLY A 127 -25.39 -43.15 56.44
N ILE A 128 -25.71 -41.93 56.02
CA ILE A 128 -26.65 -41.67 54.92
C ILE A 128 -25.86 -41.70 53.60
N ARG A 129 -26.20 -42.65 52.71
CA ARG A 129 -25.59 -42.79 51.38
C ARG A 129 -26.45 -42.03 50.35
N PRO A 130 -26.08 -40.81 49.88
CA PRO A 130 -27.06 -39.87 49.31
C PRO A 130 -27.70 -40.25 47.96
N PHE A 131 -27.25 -41.32 47.32
CA PHE A 131 -27.64 -41.69 45.95
C PHE A 131 -27.93 -43.19 45.78
N GLU A 132 -28.06 -43.96 46.88
CA GLU A 132 -28.15 -45.42 46.81
C GLU A 132 -29.56 -45.92 47.20
N GLY A 133 -30.38 -46.20 46.17
CA GLY A 133 -31.72 -46.80 46.32
C GLY A 133 -32.89 -45.83 46.23
N ILE A 134 -32.95 -44.99 45.20
CA ILE A 134 -34.08 -44.07 44.96
C ILE A 134 -35.15 -44.75 44.08
N GLU A 135 -36.19 -45.29 44.72
CA GLU A 135 -37.54 -45.45 44.17
C GLU A 135 -38.53 -44.77 45.13
N CYS A 136 -39.57 -44.14 44.59
CA CYS A 136 -40.56 -43.29 45.28
C CYS A 136 -41.93 -44.01 45.38
N ASP A 137 -42.81 -43.78 46.37
CA ASP A 137 -42.84 -42.88 47.54
C ASP A 137 -43.32 -43.66 48.81
N PRO A 138 -43.35 -43.06 50.03
CA PRO A 138 -44.65 -42.50 50.46
C PRO A 138 -44.58 -41.12 51.18
N PRO A 139 -45.68 -40.32 51.22
CA PRO A 139 -45.59 -38.87 51.55
C PRO A 139 -46.77 -38.36 52.49
N THR A 140 -46.85 -37.53 53.57
CA THR A 140 -46.18 -36.47 54.40
C THR A 140 -44.92 -36.74 55.21
N LEU A 141 -44.76 -37.93 55.76
CA LEU A 141 -44.50 -39.04 54.88
C LEU A 141 -45.56 -40.18 54.78
N GLU A 142 -46.86 -39.95 55.13
CA GLU A 142 -47.97 -40.87 54.71
C GLU A 142 -49.39 -40.32 54.29
N GLU A 143 -49.84 -39.07 54.52
CA GLU A 143 -51.19 -38.57 54.03
C GLU A 143 -51.17 -37.20 53.28
N ASN A 144 -50.50 -36.20 53.85
CA ASN A 144 -50.59 -34.79 53.43
C ASN A 144 -49.53 -34.42 52.39
N ALA A 145 -48.48 -35.23 52.27
CA ALA A 145 -47.75 -35.31 51.02
C ALA A 145 -48.28 -36.44 50.12
N GLU A 146 -49.26 -37.26 50.51
CA GLU A 146 -50.09 -38.09 49.61
C GLU A 146 -50.97 -37.13 48.80
N ALA A 147 -51.58 -36.14 49.43
CA ALA A 147 -52.11 -34.96 48.74
C ALA A 147 -51.07 -34.21 47.85
N CYS A 148 -49.76 -34.33 48.11
CA CYS A 148 -48.68 -33.79 47.27
C CYS A 148 -48.07 -34.83 46.30
N GLY A 149 -48.46 -36.11 46.41
CA GLY A 149 -47.69 -37.28 46.00
C GLY A 149 -48.52 -38.26 45.17
N ASP A 150 -49.82 -38.33 45.42
CA ASP A 150 -50.85 -38.42 44.40
C ASP A 150 -50.87 -37.17 43.52
N ALA A 151 -50.58 -35.96 44.02
CA ALA A 151 -50.44 -34.80 43.13
C ALA A 151 -49.18 -34.90 42.28
N MET A 152 -48.02 -35.28 42.83
CA MET A 152 -46.83 -35.58 42.05
C MET A 152 -47.01 -36.84 41.20
N SER A 153 -47.64 -37.93 41.66
CA SER A 153 -47.89 -39.12 40.85
C SER A 153 -48.97 -38.92 39.78
N ALA A 154 -49.97 -38.07 40.01
CA ALA A 154 -50.91 -37.65 38.97
C ALA A 154 -50.17 -36.76 37.96
N ARG A 155 -49.32 -35.83 38.41
CA ARG A 155 -48.53 -34.99 37.53
C ARG A 155 -47.43 -35.78 36.79
N ILE A 156 -46.86 -36.82 37.40
CA ILE A 156 -45.91 -37.74 36.77
C ILE A 156 -46.65 -38.62 35.77
N ARG A 157 -47.78 -39.25 36.11
CA ARG A 157 -48.63 -39.95 35.13
C ARG A 157 -49.09 -39.05 34.00
N GLU A 158 -49.39 -37.78 34.27
CA GLU A 158 -49.69 -36.77 33.24
C GLU A 158 -48.46 -36.46 32.37
N LEU A 159 -47.26 -36.40 32.97
CA LEU A 159 -45.95 -36.26 32.33
C LEU A 159 -45.31 -37.59 31.86
N GLU A 160 -46.06 -38.69 31.85
CA GLU A 160 -45.65 -40.03 31.36
C GLU A 160 -46.61 -40.53 30.28
N ALA A 161 -47.92 -40.34 30.47
CA ALA A 161 -48.93 -40.49 29.43
C ALA A 161 -48.86 -39.33 28.41
N ASN A 162 -48.36 -38.16 28.83
CA ASN A 162 -48.17 -37.00 27.97
C ASN A 162 -46.83 -36.33 28.32
N PRO A 163 -45.69 -37.00 28.04
CA PRO A 163 -44.38 -36.52 28.46
C PRO A 163 -44.15 -35.09 28.00
N PRO A 164 -43.57 -34.23 28.87
CA PRO A 164 -43.23 -32.87 28.51
C PRO A 164 -42.14 -33.02 27.46
N LYS A 165 -42.55 -33.03 26.19
CA LYS A 165 -41.67 -33.35 25.07
C LYS A 165 -40.44 -32.48 25.30
N PRO A 166 -39.24 -33.06 25.50
CA PRO A 166 -38.05 -32.23 25.53
C PRO A 166 -38.14 -31.36 24.29
N HIS A 167 -37.77 -30.08 24.39
CA HIS A 167 -37.48 -29.31 23.19
C HIS A 167 -36.15 -29.87 22.65
N HIS A 168 -36.20 -31.14 22.24
CA HIS A 168 -35.15 -31.97 21.69
C HIS A 168 -34.76 -31.32 20.37
N ASN A 169 -35.76 -30.84 19.63
CA ASN A 169 -35.57 -29.90 18.52
C ASN A 169 -34.70 -28.71 18.96
N GLY A 170 -35.05 -27.98 20.03
CA GLY A 170 -34.27 -26.84 20.51
C GLY A 170 -32.85 -27.16 21.00
N LEU A 171 -32.66 -28.18 21.84
CA LEU A 171 -31.34 -28.59 22.33
C LEU A 171 -30.47 -29.22 21.22
N MET A 172 -31.08 -29.94 20.27
CA MET A 172 -30.40 -30.50 19.10
C MET A 172 -30.12 -29.42 18.06
N GLN A 173 -30.97 -28.39 17.93
CA GLN A 173 -30.73 -27.18 17.14
C GLN A 173 -29.52 -26.43 17.72
N ILE A 174 -29.53 -26.07 19.00
CA ILE A 174 -28.38 -25.40 19.66
C ILE A 174 -27.10 -26.24 19.56
N SER A 175 -27.18 -27.56 19.71
CA SER A 175 -26.02 -28.46 19.55
C SER A 175 -25.51 -28.50 18.10
N ASN A 176 -26.41 -28.57 17.12
CA ASN A 176 -26.09 -28.57 15.68
C ASN A 176 -25.54 -27.20 15.23
N GLU A 177 -26.13 -26.10 15.70
CA GLU A 177 -25.66 -24.72 15.51
C GLU A 177 -24.26 -24.53 16.12
N LEU A 178 -24.00 -25.07 17.31
CA LEU A 178 -22.67 -25.05 17.93
C LEU A 178 -21.64 -25.86 17.12
N VAL A 179 -22.04 -27.01 16.55
CA VAL A 179 -21.18 -27.81 15.66
C VAL A 179 -20.89 -27.07 14.35
N GLN A 180 -21.91 -26.47 13.72
CA GLN A 180 -21.78 -25.69 12.49
C GLN A 180 -20.94 -24.42 12.72
N ALA A 181 -21.12 -23.72 13.85
CA ALA A 181 -20.30 -22.57 14.23
C ALA A 181 -18.83 -22.98 14.43
N ARG A 182 -18.55 -24.10 15.10
CA ARG A 182 -17.20 -24.65 15.25
C ARG A 182 -16.58 -25.05 13.91
N GLN A 183 -17.35 -25.67 13.01
CA GLN A 183 -16.91 -25.97 11.65
C GLN A 183 -16.57 -24.69 10.89
N ARG A 184 -17.42 -23.67 10.98
CA ARG A 184 -17.22 -22.39 10.27
C ARG A 184 -16.04 -21.59 10.83
N ILE A 185 -15.80 -21.62 12.14
CA ILE A 185 -14.58 -21.06 12.76
C ILE A 185 -13.35 -21.78 12.18
N ALA A 186 -13.33 -23.11 12.17
CA ALA A 186 -12.21 -23.89 11.63
C ALA A 186 -12.04 -23.77 10.09
N GLU A 187 -13.06 -23.33 9.36
CA GLU A 187 -12.92 -22.89 7.96
C GLU A 187 -12.28 -21.51 7.85
N LEU A 188 -12.75 -20.55 8.67
CA LEU A 188 -12.24 -19.18 8.68
C LEU A 188 -10.76 -19.14 9.08
N GLU A 189 -10.37 -19.84 10.15
CA GLU A 189 -8.98 -19.97 10.61
C GLU A 189 -8.04 -20.49 9.49
N ARG A 190 -8.50 -21.44 8.66
CA ARG A 190 -7.74 -21.93 7.50
C ARG A 190 -7.65 -20.88 6.39
N SER A 191 -8.75 -20.18 6.09
CA SER A 191 -8.76 -19.13 5.07
C SER A 191 -7.91 -17.91 5.47
N GLU A 192 -7.87 -17.57 6.75
CA GLU A 192 -7.00 -16.52 7.29
C GLU A 192 -5.52 -16.94 7.20
N THR A 193 -5.20 -18.18 7.58
CA THR A 193 -3.86 -18.75 7.40
C THR A 193 -3.43 -18.75 5.92
N GLN A 194 -4.35 -19.06 5.00
CA GLN A 194 -4.10 -19.01 3.55
C GLN A 194 -3.82 -17.58 3.07
N LEU A 195 -4.66 -16.61 3.46
CA LEU A 195 -4.49 -15.20 3.08
C LEU A 195 -3.19 -14.58 3.63
N ILE A 196 -2.72 -15.04 4.80
CA ILE A 196 -1.40 -14.64 5.34
C ILE A 196 -0.28 -15.17 4.44
N ASN A 197 -0.31 -16.45 4.06
CA ASN A 197 0.70 -17.02 3.16
C ASN A 197 0.68 -16.33 1.78
N GLU A 198 -0.52 -16.12 1.21
CA GLU A 198 -0.68 -15.45 -0.10
C GLU A 198 -0.18 -13.99 -0.08
N ARG A 199 -0.36 -13.28 1.05
CA ARG A 199 0.23 -11.95 1.27
C ARG A 199 1.76 -12.03 1.34
N ASP A 200 2.31 -12.96 2.11
CA ASP A 200 3.76 -13.04 2.36
C ASP A 200 4.52 -13.50 1.10
N ASP A 201 3.92 -14.39 0.31
CA ASP A 201 4.41 -14.75 -1.04
C ASP A 201 4.38 -13.54 -2.00
N ALA A 202 3.30 -12.73 -1.97
CA ALA A 202 3.18 -11.53 -2.80
C ALA A 202 4.16 -10.40 -2.38
N GLU A 203 4.36 -10.20 -1.08
CA GLU A 203 5.37 -9.27 -0.55
C GLU A 203 6.78 -9.71 -0.97
N SER A 204 7.09 -11.00 -0.85
CA SER A 204 8.37 -11.57 -1.31
C SER A 204 8.59 -11.34 -2.82
N ALA A 205 7.57 -11.61 -3.65
CA ALA A 205 7.64 -11.39 -5.09
C ALA A 205 7.84 -9.90 -5.46
N LEU A 206 7.20 -8.97 -4.76
CA LEU A 206 7.38 -7.54 -4.96
C LEU A 206 8.74 -7.06 -4.47
N ASN A 207 9.23 -7.56 -3.32
CA ASN A 207 10.58 -7.30 -2.81
C ASN A 207 11.67 -7.68 -3.83
N ASP A 208 11.55 -8.87 -4.43
CA ASP A 208 12.50 -9.35 -5.45
C ASP A 208 12.38 -8.56 -6.77
N ALA A 209 11.18 -8.22 -7.21
CA ALA A 209 10.97 -7.39 -8.41
C ALA A 209 11.55 -5.98 -8.23
N TYR A 210 11.26 -5.33 -7.10
CA TYR A 210 11.81 -4.02 -6.74
C TYR A 210 13.34 -4.06 -6.69
N LYS A 211 13.91 -5.09 -6.05
CA LYS A 211 15.36 -5.26 -5.97
C LYS A 211 16.04 -5.57 -7.31
N ALA A 212 15.34 -6.21 -8.25
CA ALA A 212 15.84 -6.45 -9.61
C ALA A 212 15.94 -5.15 -10.44
N VAL A 213 15.09 -4.16 -10.17
CA VAL A 213 15.07 -2.86 -10.88
C VAL A 213 15.89 -1.79 -10.13
N MET A 214 15.66 -1.63 -8.84
CA MET A 214 16.27 -0.58 -8.00
C MET A 214 17.62 -0.99 -7.39
N GLY A 215 18.04 -2.25 -7.55
CA GLY A 215 19.31 -2.80 -7.03
C GLY A 215 19.33 -3.09 -5.52
N GLN A 216 18.34 -2.59 -4.77
CA GLN A 216 18.16 -2.76 -3.33
C GLN A 216 16.73 -3.16 -3.00
N ALA A 217 16.49 -3.81 -1.87
CA ALA A 217 15.14 -4.11 -1.39
C ALA A 217 14.42 -2.81 -0.95
N PRO A 218 13.07 -2.76 -0.99
CA PRO A 218 12.32 -1.61 -0.51
C PRO A 218 12.36 -1.51 1.03
N GLU A 219 12.35 -0.28 1.56
CA GLU A 219 12.25 -0.03 3.00
C GLU A 219 10.79 0.29 3.38
N TRP A 220 10.01 -0.77 3.66
CA TRP A 220 8.60 -0.64 4.05
C TRP A 220 8.41 0.27 5.28
N SER A 221 7.51 1.24 5.17
CA SER A 221 7.21 2.17 6.26
C SER A 221 5.80 2.74 6.14
N ASN A 222 5.31 3.44 7.17
CA ASN A 222 4.02 4.13 7.12
C ASN A 222 3.93 5.25 6.05
N TRP A 223 5.04 5.58 5.37
CA TRP A 223 5.11 6.54 4.25
C TRP A 223 5.52 5.88 2.92
N PHE A 224 5.78 4.57 2.89
CA PHE A 224 6.20 3.84 1.70
C PHE A 224 5.42 2.53 1.59
N SER A 225 4.44 2.52 0.68
CA SER A 225 3.51 1.40 0.48
C SER A 225 3.83 0.60 -0.78
N PHE A 226 3.11 -0.52 -0.98
CA PHE A 226 3.20 -1.33 -2.21
C PHE A 226 2.91 -0.52 -3.49
N GLU A 227 2.06 0.51 -3.42
CA GLU A 227 1.74 1.41 -4.53
C GLU A 227 2.98 2.24 -4.91
N ASN A 228 3.58 2.93 -3.94
CA ASN A 228 4.84 3.68 -4.12
C ASN A 228 5.96 2.82 -4.71
N ALA A 229 6.06 1.56 -4.26
CA ALA A 229 7.08 0.62 -4.74
C ALA A 229 6.87 0.22 -6.22
N ILE A 230 5.62 0.13 -6.67
CA ILE A 230 5.28 -0.14 -8.07
C ILE A 230 5.53 1.12 -8.92
N ASP A 231 5.16 2.30 -8.44
CA ASP A 231 5.40 3.58 -9.13
C ASP A 231 6.90 3.83 -9.37
N GLU A 232 7.76 3.57 -8.37
CA GLU A 232 9.22 3.69 -8.54
C GLU A 232 9.80 2.65 -9.51
N ILE A 233 9.28 1.42 -9.52
CA ILE A 233 9.64 0.40 -10.52
C ILE A 233 9.25 0.85 -11.92
N GLU A 234 8.03 1.36 -12.12
CA GLU A 234 7.55 1.79 -13.42
C GLU A 234 8.39 2.97 -13.95
N LEU A 235 8.61 4.01 -13.13
CA LEU A 235 9.44 5.16 -13.46
C LEU A 235 10.87 4.75 -13.83
N ALA A 236 11.51 3.86 -13.08
CA ALA A 236 12.84 3.35 -13.40
C ALA A 236 12.85 2.58 -14.74
N CYS A 237 11.83 1.75 -14.99
CA CYS A 237 11.67 1.01 -16.24
C CYS A 237 11.43 1.94 -17.45
N GLU A 238 10.69 3.04 -17.28
CA GLU A 238 10.49 4.08 -18.30
C GLU A 238 11.81 4.78 -18.65
N LEU A 239 12.56 5.21 -17.63
CA LEU A 239 13.86 5.88 -17.79
C LEU A 239 14.86 5.00 -18.55
N TRP A 240 14.94 3.70 -18.23
CA TRP A 240 15.80 2.75 -18.93
C TRP A 240 15.36 2.49 -20.38
N ARG A 241 14.04 2.47 -20.64
CA ARG A 241 13.48 2.33 -21.99
C ARG A 241 13.89 3.52 -22.87
N ASN A 242 13.68 4.74 -22.37
CA ASN A 242 14.06 5.98 -23.07
C ASN A 242 15.57 6.05 -23.34
N GLN A 243 16.42 5.72 -22.35
CA GLN A 243 17.88 5.64 -22.55
C GLN A 243 18.28 4.57 -23.60
N THR A 244 17.54 3.46 -23.68
CA THR A 244 17.79 2.41 -24.69
C THR A 244 17.44 2.91 -26.09
N ASP A 245 16.32 3.61 -26.26
CA ASP A 245 15.92 4.20 -27.54
C ASP A 245 16.87 5.31 -28.00
N ASP A 246 17.36 6.16 -27.09
CA ASP A 246 18.43 7.13 -27.37
C ASP A 246 19.70 6.43 -27.88
N VAL A 247 20.16 5.36 -27.21
CA VAL A 247 21.32 4.57 -27.66
C VAL A 247 21.09 3.92 -29.02
N ILE A 248 19.87 3.50 -29.34
CA ILE A 248 19.51 2.98 -30.67
C ILE A 248 19.58 4.10 -31.72
N GLN A 249 19.02 5.28 -31.45
CA GLN A 249 19.08 6.45 -32.34
C GLN A 249 20.52 6.91 -32.58
N PHE A 250 21.35 7.01 -31.53
CA PHE A 250 22.76 7.36 -31.67
C PHE A 250 23.53 6.33 -32.51
N ARG A 251 23.29 5.01 -32.32
CA ARG A 251 23.89 3.97 -33.16
C ARG A 251 23.49 4.07 -34.63
N GLN A 252 22.21 4.34 -34.91
CA GLN A 252 21.72 4.57 -36.28
C GLN A 252 22.39 5.80 -36.90
N ARG A 253 22.50 6.91 -36.17
CA ARG A 253 23.14 8.14 -36.65
C ARG A 253 24.65 7.99 -36.84
N ILE A 254 25.35 7.25 -35.98
CA ILE A 254 26.76 6.91 -36.16
C ILE A 254 26.94 6.10 -37.45
N ALA A 255 26.16 5.02 -37.64
CA ALA A 255 26.21 4.21 -38.86
C ALA A 255 25.89 5.02 -40.13
N GLU A 256 24.94 5.96 -40.07
CA GLU A 256 24.64 6.88 -41.17
C GLU A 256 25.82 7.80 -41.49
N LEU A 257 26.46 8.39 -40.47
CA LEU A 257 27.63 9.25 -40.64
C LEU A 257 28.85 8.48 -41.16
N GLU A 258 29.09 7.26 -40.65
CA GLU A 258 30.12 6.35 -41.13
C GLU A 258 29.86 5.84 -42.56
N ALA A 259 28.61 5.79 -43.01
CA ALA A 259 28.26 5.44 -44.39
C ALA A 259 28.45 6.59 -45.38
N ARG A 260 28.48 7.85 -44.92
CA ARG A 260 28.74 9.02 -45.79
C ARG A 260 30.16 8.99 -46.35
N ALA A 261 30.31 9.39 -47.61
CA ALA A 261 31.60 9.54 -48.27
C ALA A 261 31.73 10.93 -48.89
N VAL A 262 32.86 11.60 -48.61
CA VAL A 262 33.23 12.90 -49.19
C VAL A 262 33.39 12.76 -50.70
N ASN A 263 32.82 13.71 -51.45
CA ASN A 263 32.96 13.77 -52.90
C ASN A 263 34.07 14.74 -53.28
N LEU A 264 35.28 14.24 -53.51
CA LEU A 264 36.41 15.04 -53.99
C LEU A 264 36.84 14.51 -55.37
N PRO A 265 36.40 15.13 -56.48
CA PRO A 265 36.62 14.58 -57.81
C PRO A 265 38.10 14.62 -58.18
N LYS A 266 38.68 13.47 -58.57
CA LYS A 266 39.93 13.50 -59.33
C LYS A 266 39.69 14.11 -60.71
N ARG A 267 40.71 14.82 -61.20
CA ARG A 267 40.78 15.39 -62.56
C ARG A 267 42.19 15.20 -63.09
N SER A 268 42.29 15.00 -64.40
CA SER A 268 43.57 15.02 -65.11
C SER A 268 44.15 16.43 -65.17
N VAL A 269 45.48 16.53 -65.34
CA VAL A 269 46.19 17.79 -65.54
C VAL A 269 45.59 18.56 -66.72
N ASP A 270 45.29 17.86 -67.82
CA ASP A 270 44.72 18.47 -69.03
C ASP A 270 43.32 19.05 -68.79
N GLU A 271 42.44 18.35 -68.05
CA GLU A 271 41.13 18.92 -67.64
C GLU A 271 41.30 20.16 -66.77
N VAL A 272 42.24 20.14 -65.82
CA VAL A 272 42.48 21.28 -64.91
C VAL A 272 43.03 22.48 -65.69
N MET A 273 43.90 22.26 -66.69
CA MET A 273 44.34 23.31 -67.62
C MET A 273 43.15 23.88 -68.41
N HIS A 274 42.29 23.02 -68.97
CA HIS A 274 41.11 23.46 -69.75
C HIS A 274 40.07 24.20 -68.90
N LEU A 275 39.86 23.81 -67.64
CA LEU A 275 38.90 24.43 -66.73
C LEU A 275 39.40 25.73 -66.10
N SER A 276 40.71 25.87 -65.88
CA SER A 276 41.29 27.00 -65.15
C SER A 276 41.99 28.05 -66.03
N GLY A 277 42.42 27.66 -67.24
CA GLY A 277 43.17 28.54 -68.15
C GLY A 277 44.61 28.84 -67.75
N PHE A 278 45.12 28.22 -66.66
CA PHE A 278 46.48 28.42 -66.18
C PHE A 278 47.50 27.44 -66.80
N SER A 279 48.78 27.62 -66.45
CA SER A 279 49.89 26.80 -66.93
C SER A 279 49.82 25.34 -66.48
N ARG A 280 50.58 24.48 -67.15
CA ARG A 280 50.73 23.06 -66.80
C ARG A 280 51.23 22.88 -65.37
N ASP A 281 52.22 23.66 -64.98
CA ASP A 281 52.82 23.68 -63.63
C ASP A 281 51.77 23.97 -62.53
N TYR A 282 50.83 24.89 -62.79
CA TYR A 282 49.71 25.16 -61.89
C TYR A 282 48.75 23.97 -61.80
N ALA A 283 48.41 23.36 -62.93
CA ALA A 283 47.51 22.22 -62.98
C ALA A 283 48.12 20.96 -62.33
N GLU A 284 49.42 20.71 -62.52
CA GLU A 284 50.16 19.64 -61.82
C GLU A 284 50.21 19.89 -60.31
N GLY A 285 50.48 21.13 -59.88
CA GLY A 285 50.42 21.53 -58.47
C GLY A 285 49.02 21.36 -57.85
N TRP A 286 47.95 21.68 -58.60
CA TRP A 286 46.57 21.47 -58.18
C TRP A 286 46.25 19.98 -58.03
N CYS A 287 46.61 19.14 -59.01
CA CYS A 287 46.41 17.70 -58.95
C CYS A 287 47.15 17.06 -57.77
N ALA A 288 48.41 17.46 -57.53
CA ALA A 288 49.18 16.99 -56.38
C ALA A 288 48.58 17.42 -55.03
N GLY A 289 48.10 18.66 -54.92
CA GLY A 289 47.39 19.14 -53.73
C GLY A 289 46.06 18.42 -53.48
N ASN A 290 45.31 18.12 -54.54
CA ASN A 290 44.07 17.36 -54.48
C ASN A 290 44.31 15.91 -54.01
N ASP A 291 45.35 15.24 -54.54
CA ASP A 291 45.73 13.90 -54.12
C ASP A 291 46.24 13.85 -52.67
N ASN A 292 46.98 14.87 -52.22
CA ASN A 292 47.37 15.01 -50.82
C ASN A 292 46.15 15.22 -49.91
N ALA A 293 45.16 16.01 -50.33
CA ALA A 293 43.91 16.18 -49.58
C ALA A 293 43.12 14.85 -49.47
N ILE A 294 43.07 14.04 -50.54
CA ILE A 294 42.45 12.70 -50.51
C ILE A 294 43.22 11.78 -49.53
N HIS A 295 44.54 11.86 -49.49
CA HIS A 295 45.36 11.11 -48.53
C HIS A 295 45.02 11.46 -47.09
N GLU A 296 45.07 12.75 -46.71
CA GLU A 296 44.81 13.18 -45.33
C GLU A 296 43.38 12.89 -44.86
N ILE A 297 42.38 13.07 -45.74
CA ILE A 297 40.98 12.74 -45.42
C ILE A 297 40.83 11.23 -45.16
N ARG A 298 41.49 10.38 -45.95
CA ARG A 298 41.50 8.92 -45.74
C ARG A 298 42.30 8.50 -44.49
N ALA A 299 43.41 9.19 -44.19
CA ALA A 299 44.21 8.98 -42.98
C ALA A 299 43.43 9.33 -41.70
N ALA A 300 42.55 10.33 -41.76
CA ALA A 300 41.57 10.65 -40.72
C ALA A 300 40.38 9.67 -40.62
N GLY A 301 40.40 8.56 -41.37
CA GLY A 301 39.37 7.52 -41.37
C GLY A 301 38.10 7.86 -42.18
N ILE A 302 38.07 9.01 -42.85
CA ILE A 302 36.89 9.49 -43.58
C ILE A 302 36.87 8.87 -44.99
N LYS A 303 35.73 8.28 -45.36
CA LYS A 303 35.53 7.71 -46.70
C LYS A 303 35.51 8.83 -47.75
N VAL A 304 36.25 8.63 -48.83
CA VAL A 304 36.24 9.50 -50.03
C VAL A 304 35.76 8.67 -51.20
N LYS A 305 34.78 9.18 -51.95
CA LYS A 305 34.27 8.53 -53.16
C LYS A 305 35.40 8.34 -54.17
N GLU A 306 35.46 7.17 -54.77
CA GLU A 306 36.33 6.93 -55.92
C GLU A 306 35.74 7.64 -57.14
N SER A 307 36.62 8.22 -57.97
CA SER A 307 36.29 9.03 -59.15
C SER A 307 36.70 8.30 -60.42
#